data_AF-A0AAE1Y918-F1
#
_entry.id   AF-A0AAE1Y918-F1
#
_cell.length_a   1.000
_cell.length_b   1.000
_cell.length_c   1.000
_cell.angle_alpha   90.00
_cell.angle_beta   90.00
_cell.angle_gamma   90.00
#
_symmetry.space_group_name_H-M   'P 1'
#
loop_
_entity.id
_entity.type
_entity.pdbx_description
1 polymer ?
#
loop_
_entity_poly.entity_id
_entity_poly.type
_entity_poly.pdbx_seq_one_letter_code
_entity_poly.pdbx_strand_id
1 'polypeptide(L)'
;MASGAGKSAALALLVLNVILYFIVIAVAAWAVNHGIERSHETASVLSLPARIFPIYYPFGNMATGFVVFFSLIAGVVGFTTSITAINNVIQWNVPNLHAAATSSLISWLLTMLAMGFACKEIDIGWTESNLRALETILILVSGTQLFCTAAIYIGVDDVVARDRAYL
;
A
#
# COMPACT_ATOMS: atom_id res chain seq x y z
N MET A 1 29.13 -15.74 1.72
CA MET A 1 28.31 -16.04 0.52
C MET A 1 26.79 -15.85 0.75
N ALA A 2 26.33 -15.51 1.97
CA ALA A 2 24.92 -15.30 2.29
C ALA A 2 24.34 -13.90 1.92
N SER A 3 25.19 -12.89 1.72
CA SER A 3 24.73 -11.51 1.44
C SER A 3 24.08 -11.32 0.05
N GLY A 4 24.41 -12.18 -0.92
CA GLY A 4 23.82 -12.12 -2.27
C GLY A 4 22.37 -12.61 -2.31
N ALA A 5 22.04 -13.65 -1.53
CA ALA A 5 20.69 -14.21 -1.46
C ALA A 5 19.71 -13.23 -0.77
N GLY A 6 20.13 -12.58 0.32
CA GLY A 6 19.33 -11.55 1.00
C GLY A 6 19.04 -10.35 0.10
N LYS A 7 20.03 -9.89 -0.66
CA LYS A 7 19.86 -8.83 -1.67
C LYS A 7 18.87 -9.21 -2.76
N SER A 8 18.98 -10.42 -3.30
CA SER A 8 18.09 -10.90 -4.35
C SER A 8 16.64 -11.06 -3.86
N ALA A 9 16.45 -11.56 -2.64
CA ALA A 9 15.12 -11.72 -2.05
C ALA A 9 14.45 -10.37 -1.78
N ALA A 10 15.19 -9.41 -1.21
CA ALA A 10 14.67 -8.06 -0.96
C ALA A 10 14.26 -7.35 -2.28
N LEU A 11 15.08 -7.48 -3.33
CA LEU A 11 14.74 -6.93 -4.65
C LEU A 11 13.49 -7.58 -5.26
N ALA A 12 13.37 -8.91 -5.17
CA ALA A 12 12.19 -9.61 -5.68
C ALA A 12 10.89 -9.17 -4.97
N LEU A 13 10.94 -9.03 -3.64
CA LEU A 13 9.79 -8.56 -2.86
C LEU A 13 9.45 -7.09 -3.18
N LEU A 14 10.46 -6.22 -3.39
CA LEU A 14 10.23 -4.84 -3.79
C LEU A 14 9.56 -4.73 -5.17
N VAL A 15 10.00 -5.53 -6.14
CA VAL A 15 9.37 -5.58 -7.47
C VAL A 15 7.92 -6.07 -7.38
N LEU A 16 7.68 -7.10 -6.56
CA LEU A 16 6.32 -7.57 -6.30
C LEU A 16 5.45 -6.45 -5.71
N ASN A 17 5.95 -5.70 -4.72
CA ASN A 17 5.21 -4.60 -4.11
C ASN A 17 4.94 -3.46 -5.10
N VAL A 18 5.85 -3.14 -6.02
CA VAL A 18 5.58 -2.17 -7.11
C VAL A 18 4.34 -2.60 -7.92
N ILE A 19 4.28 -3.87 -8.32
CA ILE A 19 3.17 -4.40 -9.11
C ILE A 19 1.86 -4.34 -8.30
N LEU A 20 1.90 -4.79 -7.04
CA LEU A 20 0.71 -4.80 -6.20
C LEU A 20 0.19 -3.39 -5.90
N TYR A 21 1.07 -2.44 -5.57
CA TYR A 21 0.68 -1.04 -5.37
C TYR A 21 0.13 -0.40 -6.65
N PHE A 22 0.65 -0.77 -7.81
CA PHE A 22 0.09 -0.33 -9.09
C PHE A 22 -1.35 -0.84 -9.29
N ILE A 23 -1.62 -2.10 -8.97
CA ILE A 23 -2.98 -2.67 -9.02
C ILE A 23 -3.90 -1.93 -8.03
N VAL A 24 -3.42 -1.66 -6.80
CA VAL A 24 -4.16 -0.86 -5.81
C VAL A 24 -4.53 0.51 -6.36
N ILE A 25 -3.59 1.22 -6.96
CA ILE A 25 -3.84 2.53 -7.59
C ILE A 25 -4.91 2.40 -8.69
N ALA A 26 -4.79 1.41 -9.57
CA ALA A 26 -5.73 1.24 -10.68
C ALA A 26 -7.16 0.98 -10.19
N VAL A 27 -7.34 0.08 -9.23
CA VAL A 27 -8.66 -0.25 -8.67
C VAL A 27 -9.22 0.92 -7.85
N ALA A 28 -8.41 1.58 -7.02
CA ALA A 28 -8.85 2.73 -6.24
C ALA A 28 -9.21 3.93 -7.13
N ALA A 29 -8.39 4.23 -8.15
CA ALA A 29 -8.68 5.30 -9.11
C ALA A 29 -9.96 5.02 -9.91
N TRP A 30 -10.16 3.77 -10.34
CA TRP A 30 -11.41 3.34 -10.96
C TRP A 30 -12.61 3.56 -10.02
N ALA A 31 -12.49 3.17 -8.75
CA ALA A 31 -13.55 3.35 -7.76
C ALA A 31 -13.88 4.83 -7.52
N VAL A 32 -12.86 5.71 -7.44
CA VAL A 32 -13.07 7.17 -7.34
C VAL A 32 -13.80 7.69 -8.56
N ASN A 33 -13.35 7.34 -9.77
CA ASN A 33 -13.99 7.79 -11.02
C ASN A 33 -15.45 7.34 -11.09
N HIS A 34 -15.70 6.06 -10.81
CA HIS A 34 -17.05 5.50 -10.83
C HIS A 34 -17.95 6.11 -9.75
N GLY A 35 -17.40 6.43 -8.58
CA GLY A 35 -18.10 7.14 -7.51
C GLY A 35 -18.51 8.56 -7.92
N ILE A 36 -17.61 9.32 -8.57
CA ILE A 36 -17.90 10.68 -9.05
C ILE A 36 -19.00 10.67 -10.12
N GLU A 37 -18.89 9.78 -11.11
CA GLU A 37 -19.84 9.71 -12.23
C GLU A 37 -21.27 9.37 -11.74
N ARG A 38 -21.38 8.36 -10.86
CA ARG A 38 -22.66 8.01 -10.22
C ARG A 38 -23.20 9.07 -9.27
N SER A 39 -22.33 9.81 -8.58
CA SER A 39 -22.72 10.92 -7.70
C SER A 39 -23.38 12.04 -8.50
N HIS A 40 -22.86 12.32 -9.70
CA HIS A 40 -23.42 13.31 -10.61
C HIS A 40 -24.82 12.90 -11.13
N GLU A 41 -25.03 11.62 -11.44
CA GLU A 41 -26.33 11.08 -11.88
C GLU A 41 -27.39 11.04 -10.77
N THR A 42 -26.99 10.85 -9.51
CA THR A 42 -27.90 10.59 -8.36
C THR A 42 -28.22 11.84 -7.54
N ALA A 43 -27.62 13.00 -7.86
CA ALA A 43 -27.71 14.23 -7.08
C ALA A 43 -29.13 14.86 -6.99
N SER A 44 -30.10 14.41 -7.79
CA SER A 44 -31.45 14.98 -7.83
C SER A 44 -32.48 14.29 -6.92
N VAL A 45 -32.19 13.13 -6.32
CA VAL A 45 -33.22 12.30 -5.64
C VAL A 45 -32.83 11.81 -4.23
N LEU A 46 -31.63 12.09 -3.73
CA LEU A 46 -31.13 11.44 -2.51
C LEU A 46 -31.50 12.17 -1.21
N SER A 47 -32.24 11.50 -0.31
CA SER A 47 -32.61 11.97 1.02
C SER A 47 -31.43 11.94 2.01
N LEU A 48 -31.42 12.85 2.98
CA LEU A 48 -30.34 13.06 3.96
C LEU A 48 -30.19 11.83 4.88
N PRO A 49 -29.17 10.99 4.67
CA PRO A 49 -27.90 11.07 5.43
C PRO A 49 -26.64 11.06 4.54
N ALA A 50 -26.79 10.90 3.22
CA ALA A 50 -25.70 10.72 2.26
C ALA A 50 -24.86 11.98 1.95
N ARG A 51 -25.14 13.12 2.61
CA ARG A 51 -24.52 14.43 2.32
C ARG A 51 -23.24 14.73 3.12
N ILE A 52 -22.86 13.88 4.07
CA ILE A 52 -21.69 14.13 4.94
C ILE A 52 -20.36 13.88 4.19
N PHE A 53 -20.36 13.03 3.16
CA PHE A 53 -19.20 12.80 2.28
C PHE A 53 -19.46 13.35 0.87
N PRO A 54 -18.50 14.07 0.26
CA PRO A 54 -18.70 14.73 -1.04
C PRO A 54 -18.81 13.76 -2.23
N ILE A 55 -18.44 12.48 -2.08
CA ILE A 55 -18.53 11.45 -3.11
C ILE A 55 -19.43 10.33 -2.58
N TYR A 56 -20.52 10.05 -3.29
CA TYR A 56 -21.43 8.95 -3.01
C TYR A 56 -20.96 7.68 -3.73
N TYR A 57 -20.79 6.60 -2.97
CA TYR A 57 -20.40 5.29 -3.47
C TYR A 57 -21.62 4.36 -3.44
N PRO A 58 -22.35 4.18 -4.56
CA PRO A 58 -23.57 3.36 -4.58
C PRO A 58 -23.32 1.85 -4.52
N PHE A 59 -22.06 1.42 -4.51
CA PHE A 59 -21.61 0.04 -4.69
C PHE A 59 -20.86 -0.52 -3.46
N GLY A 60 -20.99 0.14 -2.31
CA GLY A 60 -20.32 -0.24 -1.06
C GLY A 60 -21.03 0.29 0.18
N ASN A 61 -20.36 0.23 1.32
CA ASN A 61 -20.90 0.64 2.62
C ASN A 61 -20.36 2.01 3.08
N MET A 62 -20.68 2.42 4.31
CA MET A 62 -20.25 3.72 4.86
C MET A 62 -18.72 3.86 5.02
N ALA A 63 -17.96 2.75 5.05
CA ALA A 63 -16.51 2.74 5.13
C ALA A 63 -15.81 2.81 3.76
N THR A 64 -16.52 2.46 2.67
CA THR A 64 -15.96 2.40 1.31
C THR A 64 -15.24 3.68 0.89
N GLY A 65 -15.79 4.85 1.20
CA GLY A 65 -15.14 6.13 0.88
C GLY A 65 -13.76 6.24 1.55
N PHE A 66 -13.66 5.88 2.83
CA PHE A 66 -12.38 5.89 3.56
C PHE A 66 -11.41 4.87 2.99
N VAL A 67 -11.86 3.64 2.71
CA VAL A 67 -11.01 2.59 2.13
C VAL A 67 -10.42 3.05 0.81
N VAL A 68 -11.24 3.57 -0.12
CA VAL A 68 -10.78 4.02 -1.44
C VAL A 68 -9.77 5.17 -1.31
N PHE A 69 -10.04 6.18 -0.49
CA PHE A 69 -9.13 7.32 -0.29
C PHE A 69 -7.79 6.91 0.32
N PHE A 70 -7.80 6.15 1.42
CA PHE A 70 -6.57 5.70 2.07
C PHE A 70 -5.80 4.70 1.21
N SER A 71 -6.50 3.84 0.47
CA SER A 71 -5.92 2.90 -0.48
C SER A 71 -5.21 3.61 -1.63
N LEU A 72 -5.79 4.69 -2.18
CA LEU A 72 -5.14 5.49 -3.22
C LEU A 72 -3.85 6.16 -2.70
N ILE A 73 -3.89 6.75 -1.51
CA ILE A 73 -2.73 7.40 -0.89
C ILE A 73 -1.64 6.35 -0.58
N ALA A 74 -2.02 5.22 0.04
CA ALA A 74 -1.11 4.11 0.32
C ALA A 74 -0.52 3.52 -0.96
N GLY A 75 -1.33 3.40 -2.02
CA GLY A 75 -0.91 2.98 -3.35
C GLY A 75 0.16 3.87 -3.95
N VAL A 76 -0.09 5.18 -4.04
CA VAL A 76 0.86 6.14 -4.64
C VAL A 76 2.15 6.23 -3.83
N VAL A 77 2.04 6.35 -2.50
CA VAL A 77 3.22 6.40 -1.62
C VAL A 77 3.98 5.08 -1.71
N GLY A 78 3.31 3.93 -1.60
CA GLY A 78 3.93 2.61 -1.70
C GLY A 78 4.61 2.34 -3.04
N PHE A 79 4.00 2.76 -4.15
CA PHE A 79 4.57 2.62 -5.49
C PHE A 79 5.86 3.45 -5.62
N THR A 80 5.82 4.72 -5.23
CA THR A 80 6.97 5.63 -5.33
C THR A 80 8.10 5.25 -4.36
N THR A 81 7.79 4.86 -3.13
CA THR A 81 8.79 4.39 -2.17
C THR A 81 9.42 3.08 -2.62
N SER A 82 8.66 2.15 -3.20
CA SER A 82 9.18 0.88 -3.69
C SER A 82 10.16 1.07 -4.86
N ILE A 83 9.86 1.95 -5.82
CA ILE A 83 10.79 2.31 -6.90
C ILE A 83 12.07 2.93 -6.34
N THR A 84 11.92 3.86 -5.40
CA THR A 84 13.07 4.53 -4.77
C THR A 84 13.90 3.53 -3.95
N ALA A 85 13.26 2.60 -3.25
CA ALA A 85 13.91 1.56 -2.48
C ALA A 85 14.69 0.59 -3.38
N ILE A 86 14.18 0.23 -4.57
CA ILE A 86 14.93 -0.58 -5.55
C ILE A 86 16.26 0.09 -5.91
N ASN A 87 16.23 1.38 -6.25
CA ASN A 87 17.43 2.13 -6.60
C ASN A 87 18.43 2.20 -5.43
N ASN A 88 17.95 2.39 -4.21
CA ASN A 88 18.78 2.44 -3.00
C ASN A 88 19.38 1.07 -2.63
N VAL A 89 18.60 -0.01 -2.77
CA VAL A 89 19.02 -1.39 -2.52
C VAL A 89 20.04 -1.87 -3.55
N ILE A 90 19.94 -1.45 -4.82
CA ILE A 90 20.95 -1.78 -5.83
C ILE A 90 22.34 -1.28 -5.42
N GLN A 91 22.43 -0.06 -4.90
CA GLN A 91 23.70 0.55 -4.44
C GLN A 91 24.27 -0.12 -3.17
N TRP A 92 23.42 -0.76 -2.35
CA TRP A 92 23.80 -1.55 -1.16
C TRP A 92 24.79 -0.85 -0.20
N ASN A 93 24.61 0.45 0.02
CA ASN A 93 25.43 1.27 0.93
C ASN A 93 24.63 1.61 2.21
N VAL A 94 25.30 1.79 3.36
CA VAL A 94 24.67 2.07 4.67
C VAL A 94 23.64 3.22 4.62
N PRO A 95 23.98 4.44 4.12
CA PRO A 95 23.00 5.54 4.08
C PRO A 95 21.80 5.24 3.17
N ASN A 96 22.02 4.57 2.04
CA ASN A 96 20.96 4.21 1.10
C ASN A 96 20.04 3.13 1.66
N LEU A 97 20.59 2.14 2.37
CA LEU A 97 19.81 1.11 3.05
C LEU A 97 18.95 1.70 4.17
N HIS A 98 19.48 2.67 4.92
CA HIS A 98 18.70 3.36 5.95
C HIS A 98 17.55 4.19 5.35
N ALA A 99 17.80 4.87 4.23
CA ALA A 99 16.77 5.59 3.48
C ALA A 99 15.70 4.64 2.89
N ALA A 100 16.11 3.47 2.40
CA ALA A 100 15.18 2.44 1.94
C ALA A 100 14.34 1.85 3.10
N ALA A 101 14.94 1.64 4.28
CA ALA A 101 14.25 1.11 5.44
C ALA A 101 13.16 2.06 5.96
N THR A 102 13.48 3.35 6.10
CA THR A 102 12.54 4.36 6.60
C THR A 102 11.38 4.59 5.62
N SER A 103 11.67 4.69 4.32
CA SER A 103 10.64 4.83 3.29
C SER A 103 9.74 3.60 3.17
N SER A 104 10.30 2.39 3.32
CA SER A 104 9.54 1.13 3.37
C SER A 104 8.61 1.08 4.60
N LEU A 105 9.07 1.55 5.75
CA LEU A 105 8.28 1.63 6.98
C LEU A 105 7.11 2.62 6.87
N ILE A 106 7.35 3.80 6.28
CA ILE A 106 6.28 4.80 6.02
C ILE A 106 5.18 4.17 5.15
N SER A 107 5.57 3.52 4.06
CA SER A 107 4.63 2.87 3.15
C SER A 107 3.91 1.68 3.81
N TRP A 108 4.58 0.94 4.69
CA TRP A 108 3.95 -0.11 5.49
C TRP A 108 2.89 0.44 6.46
N LEU A 109 3.19 1.51 7.20
CA LEU A 109 2.24 2.13 8.13
C LEU A 109 0.99 2.66 7.41
N LEU A 110 1.17 3.27 6.23
CA LEU A 110 0.06 3.76 5.41
C LEU A 110 -0.80 2.60 4.86
N THR A 111 -0.16 1.49 4.50
CA THR A 111 -0.84 0.27 4.06
C THR A 111 -1.62 -0.37 5.21
N MET A 112 -1.05 -0.40 6.42
CA MET A 112 -1.72 -0.88 7.64
C MET A 112 -2.96 -0.02 7.97
N LEU A 113 -2.86 1.30 7.79
CA LEU A 113 -4.00 2.19 7.95
C LEU A 113 -5.11 1.87 6.95
N ALA A 114 -4.77 1.73 5.66
CA ALA A 114 -5.73 1.36 4.61
C ALA A 114 -6.33 -0.05 4.84
N MET A 115 -5.52 -1.01 5.26
CA MET A 115 -5.96 -2.36 5.64
C MET A 115 -6.93 -2.33 6.82
N GLY A 116 -6.70 -1.50 7.84
CA GLY A 116 -7.60 -1.35 8.97
C GLY A 116 -9.02 -0.92 8.54
N PHE A 117 -9.11 0.02 7.58
CA PHE A 117 -10.39 0.39 6.99
C PHE A 117 -10.99 -0.74 6.15
N ALA A 118 -10.18 -1.48 5.37
CA ALA A 118 -10.65 -2.63 4.61
C ALA A 118 -11.24 -3.72 5.52
N CYS A 119 -10.60 -4.01 6.66
CA CYS A 119 -11.15 -4.93 7.66
C CYS A 119 -12.50 -4.45 8.18
N LYS A 120 -12.66 -3.13 8.37
CA LYS A 120 -13.94 -2.56 8.81
C LYS A 120 -15.01 -2.63 7.72
N GLU A 121 -14.63 -2.46 6.46
CA GLU A 121 -15.51 -2.60 5.31
C GLU A 121 -16.05 -4.05 5.20
N ILE A 122 -15.17 -5.05 5.39
CA ILE A 122 -15.54 -6.47 5.44
C ILE A 122 -16.53 -6.76 6.59
N ASP A 123 -16.28 -6.20 7.78
CA ASP A 123 -17.11 -6.40 8.98
C ASP A 123 -18.54 -5.86 8.83
N ILE A 124 -18.69 -4.68 8.21
CA ILE A 124 -20.01 -4.09 7.93
C ILE A 124 -20.76 -4.91 6.87
N GLY A 125 -20.02 -5.52 5.94
CA GLY A 125 -20.57 -6.32 4.86
C GLY A 125 -21.30 -5.51 3.78
N TRP A 126 -21.72 -6.20 2.73
CA TRP A 126 -22.43 -5.66 1.55
C TRP A 126 -21.55 -4.86 0.59
N THR A 127 -20.74 -5.59 -0.18
CA THR A 127 -19.72 -5.03 -1.06
C THR A 127 -19.71 -5.72 -2.42
N GLU A 128 -19.65 -4.93 -3.50
CA GLU A 128 -19.53 -5.40 -4.90
C GLU A 128 -18.18 -6.09 -5.17
N SER A 129 -18.11 -6.94 -6.21
CA SER A 129 -16.94 -7.82 -6.45
C SER A 129 -15.61 -7.07 -6.58
N ASN A 130 -15.61 -5.85 -7.11
CA ASN A 130 -14.40 -5.06 -7.30
C ASN A 130 -13.80 -4.53 -5.99
N LEU A 131 -14.64 -4.24 -4.99
CA LEU A 131 -14.16 -3.80 -3.68
C LEU A 131 -13.68 -4.96 -2.83
N ARG A 132 -14.29 -6.15 -2.99
CA ARG A 132 -13.73 -7.37 -2.40
C ARG A 132 -12.31 -7.67 -2.91
N ALA A 133 -12.03 -7.34 -4.16
CA ALA A 133 -10.67 -7.43 -4.69
C ALA A 133 -9.74 -6.41 -4.03
N LEU A 134 -10.16 -5.16 -3.87
CA LEU A 134 -9.39 -4.10 -3.20
C LEU A 134 -9.06 -4.47 -1.74
N GLU A 135 -10.05 -4.96 -0.99
CA GLU A 135 -9.90 -5.43 0.39
C GLU A 135 -8.84 -6.54 0.49
N THR A 136 -8.95 -7.55 -0.38
CA THR A 136 -8.04 -8.71 -0.41
C THR A 136 -6.62 -8.29 -0.78
N ILE A 137 -6.48 -7.40 -1.78
CA ILE A 137 -5.18 -6.89 -2.22
C ILE A 137 -4.53 -6.06 -1.11
N LEU A 138 -5.27 -5.23 -0.38
CA LEU A 138 -4.71 -4.45 0.75
C LEU A 138 -4.17 -5.34 1.87
N ILE A 139 -4.86 -6.43 2.20
CA ILE A 139 -4.38 -7.41 3.19
C ILE A 139 -3.09 -8.07 2.68
N LEU A 140 -3.07 -8.48 1.41
CA LEU A 140 -1.91 -9.10 0.79
C LEU A 140 -0.70 -8.15 0.74
N VAL A 141 -0.91 -6.90 0.32
CA VAL A 141 0.13 -5.85 0.26
C VAL A 141 0.66 -5.51 1.64
N SER A 142 -0.19 -5.49 2.67
CA SER A 142 0.24 -5.29 4.05
C SER A 142 1.26 -6.35 4.49
N GLY A 143 0.98 -7.62 4.16
CA GLY A 143 1.88 -8.74 4.43
C GLY A 143 3.18 -8.65 3.64
N THR A 144 3.12 -8.46 2.32
CA THR A 144 4.33 -8.40 1.48
C THR A 144 5.19 -7.18 1.78
N GLN A 145 4.59 -6.04 2.13
CA GLN A 145 5.30 -4.82 2.55
C GLN A 145 5.96 -4.98 3.94
N LEU A 146 5.35 -5.74 4.86
CA LEU A 146 5.98 -6.09 6.13
C LEU A 146 7.24 -6.93 5.89
N PHE A 147 7.14 -7.96 5.05
CA PHE A 147 8.29 -8.80 4.71
C PHE A 147 9.40 -8.01 4.01
N CYS A 148 9.05 -7.10 3.09
CA CYS A 148 10.02 -6.17 2.50
C CYS A 148 10.74 -5.34 3.55
N THR A 149 9.98 -4.70 4.44
CA THR A 149 10.54 -3.82 5.48
C THR A 149 11.47 -4.59 6.40
N ALA A 150 11.07 -5.80 6.83
CA ALA A 150 11.91 -6.67 7.64
C ALA A 150 13.19 -7.09 6.91
N ALA A 151 13.10 -7.48 5.63
CA ALA A 151 14.26 -7.87 4.83
C ALA A 151 15.27 -6.74 4.66
N ILE A 152 14.80 -5.50 4.44
CA ILE A 152 15.67 -4.32 4.34
C ILE A 152 16.32 -4.02 5.70
N TYR A 153 15.57 -4.09 6.80
CA TYR A 153 16.10 -3.89 8.16
C TYR A 153 17.19 -4.91 8.54
N ILE A 154 16.97 -6.19 8.23
CA ILE A 154 17.99 -7.24 8.45
C ILE A 154 19.23 -6.96 7.60
N GLY A 155 19.04 -6.51 6.35
CA GLY A 155 20.14 -6.09 5.49
C GLY A 155 20.94 -4.91 6.04
N VAL A 156 20.29 -3.94 6.69
CA VAL A 156 20.97 -2.82 7.36
C VAL A 156 21.86 -3.33 8.48
N ASP A 157 21.32 -4.19 9.35
CA ASP A 157 22.05 -4.72 10.51
C ASP A 157 23.27 -5.54 10.10
N ASP A 158 23.14 -6.40 9.08
CA ASP A 158 24.25 -7.19 8.53
C ASP A 158 25.37 -6.31 7.96
N VAL A 159 25.02 -5.25 7.20
CA VAL A 159 26.02 -4.33 6.64
C VAL A 159 26.71 -3.53 7.75
N VAL A 160 25.97 -3.06 8.75
CA VAL A 160 26.54 -2.32 9.90
C VAL A 160 27.44 -3.21 10.77
N ALA A 161 27.01 -4.45 11.05
CA ALA A 161 27.81 -5.42 11.80
C ALA A 161 29.11 -5.75 11.05
N ARG A 162 29.03 -5.89 9.72
CA ARG A 162 30.20 -6.11 8.88
C ARG A 162 31.15 -4.91 8.87
N ASP A 163 30.64 -3.69 8.77
CA ASP A 163 31.46 -2.47 8.78
C ASP A 163 32.22 -2.30 10.11
N ARG A 164 31.58 -2.63 11.25
CA ARG A 164 32.24 -2.65 12.57
C ARG A 164 33.32 -3.72 12.71
N ALA A 165 33.22 -4.84 12.00
CA ALA A 165 34.19 -5.93 12.10
C ALA A 165 35.49 -5.64 11.32
N TYR A 166 35.50 -4.64 10.44
CA TYR A 166 36.68 -4.22 9.67
C TYR A 166 37.39 -2.99 10.26
N LEU A 167 36.90 -2.45 11.38
CA LEU A 167 37.50 -1.39 12.19
C LEU A 167 38.20 -1.99 13.41
#